data_AF-A0A482WF76-F1
#
_entry.id   AF-A0A482WF76-F1
#
_cell.length_a   1.000
_cell.length_b   1.000
_cell.length_c   1.000
_cell.angle_alpha   90.00
_cell.angle_beta   90.00
_cell.angle_gamma   90.00
#
_symmetry.space_group_name_H-M   'P 1'
#
loop_
_entity.id
_entity.type
_entity.pdbx_description
1 polymer ?
#
loop_
_entity_poly.entity_id
_entity_poly.type
_entity_poly.pdbx_seq_one_letter_code
_entity_poly.pdbx_strand_id
1 'polypeptide(L)'
;MTKKKLSERAKLAKKLNFGKTYKQKKDSSEDESGNWKSDEEEDENLDDVRSELLKEQEEDKISEEWIIGKWDSTSPANNVHKWVLASFSTQNFPKFYVGQVLEASCDQVTIKFLRKKRDIFVWPVIEDVCQVRNEDIIRILPQPKVLRRGGIQFNVSFAGFNIY
;
A
#
# COMPACT_ATOMS: atom_id res chain seq x y z
N MET A 1 -7.77 -13.88 -60.32
CA MET A 1 -8.92 -14.42 -59.57
C MET A 1 -8.81 -13.98 -58.11
N THR A 2 -9.79 -13.17 -57.66
CA THR A 2 -10.43 -13.12 -56.31
C THR A 2 -9.62 -13.42 -55.04
N LYS A 3 -9.75 -12.76 -53.87
CA LYS A 3 -10.45 -11.57 -53.31
C LYS A 3 -10.21 -11.66 -51.78
N LYS A 4 -9.99 -10.52 -51.09
CA LYS A 4 -10.40 -10.21 -49.69
C LYS A 4 -9.65 -10.96 -48.54
N LYS A 5 -9.50 -10.46 -47.29
CA LYS A 5 -9.96 -9.26 -46.55
C LYS A 5 -9.15 -9.12 -45.24
N LEU A 6 -8.95 -7.89 -44.77
CA LEU A 6 -8.76 -7.56 -43.35
C LEU A 6 -10.02 -7.92 -42.52
N SER A 7 -9.82 -8.25 -41.24
CA SER A 7 -10.56 -7.87 -40.00
C SER A 7 -10.33 -8.99 -38.96
N GLU A 8 -10.30 -8.84 -37.63
CA GLU A 8 -10.67 -7.76 -36.72
C GLU A 8 -10.20 -8.16 -35.32
N ARG A 9 -9.91 -7.15 -34.49
CA ARG A 9 -9.97 -7.24 -33.03
C ARG A 9 -11.32 -7.84 -32.61
N ALA A 10 -11.29 -8.83 -31.71
CA ALA A 10 -12.27 -9.11 -30.64
C ALA A 10 -12.48 -10.62 -30.46
N LYS A 11 -11.74 -11.24 -29.53
CA LYS A 11 -12.26 -12.30 -28.62
C LYS A 11 -11.58 -12.19 -27.27
N LEU A 12 -12.00 -11.17 -26.53
CA LEU A 12 -12.01 -11.10 -25.08
C LEU A 12 -12.85 -12.25 -24.50
N ALA A 13 -12.53 -12.62 -23.27
CA ALA A 13 -13.30 -13.44 -22.34
C ALA A 13 -13.42 -14.94 -22.64
N LYS A 14 -12.72 -15.75 -21.81
CA LYS A 14 -13.24 -16.96 -21.13
C LYS A 14 -12.09 -17.72 -20.47
N LYS A 15 -11.94 -17.55 -19.15
CA LYS A 15 -11.54 -18.59 -18.16
C LYS A 15 -11.40 -17.98 -16.76
N LEU A 16 -12.51 -17.43 -16.27
CA LEU A 16 -12.82 -17.45 -14.84
C LEU A 16 -13.68 -18.70 -14.64
N ASN A 17 -13.25 -19.65 -13.80
CA ASN A 17 -14.08 -20.56 -13.00
C ASN A 17 -13.25 -21.65 -12.32
N PHE A 18 -13.10 -21.52 -11.00
CA PHE A 18 -13.13 -22.59 -9.99
C PHE A 18 -13.39 -21.83 -8.67
N GLY A 19 -14.57 -21.82 -8.04
CA GLY A 19 -15.56 -22.88 -7.91
C GLY A 19 -15.32 -23.66 -6.63
N LYS A 20 -15.57 -23.07 -5.45
CA LYS A 20 -15.81 -23.81 -4.20
C LYS A 20 -16.95 -23.17 -3.38
N THR A 21 -18.07 -23.86 -3.51
CA THR A 21 -19.31 -23.90 -2.72
C THR A 21 -19.22 -23.58 -1.23
N TYR A 22 -20.16 -22.77 -0.73
CA TYR A 22 -20.71 -22.86 0.63
C TYR A 22 -22.23 -22.92 0.59
N LYS A 23 -22.79 -23.81 1.43
CA LYS A 23 -24.18 -24.29 1.45
C LYS A 23 -25.20 -23.18 1.74
N GLN A 24 -26.28 -23.19 0.95
CA GLN A 24 -27.53 -22.50 1.26
C GLN A 24 -28.39 -23.33 2.24
N LYS A 25 -28.97 -22.65 3.24
CA LYS A 25 -30.25 -23.04 3.86
C LYS A 25 -31.24 -21.88 3.64
N LYS A 26 -32.38 -22.24 3.05
CA LYS A 26 -33.67 -21.54 2.97
C LYS A 26 -34.31 -21.45 4.38
N ASP A 27 -35.24 -20.57 4.76
CA ASP A 27 -36.29 -19.78 4.09
C ASP A 27 -36.70 -18.57 4.98
N SER A 28 -37.41 -17.61 4.36
CA SER A 28 -38.52 -16.79 4.90
C SER A 28 -38.27 -15.50 5.72
N SER A 29 -38.57 -14.39 5.03
CA SER A 29 -39.49 -13.28 5.38
C SER A 29 -39.17 -12.28 6.50
N GLU A 30 -39.39 -11.02 6.09
CA GLU A 30 -39.71 -9.80 6.84
C GLU A 30 -38.59 -8.77 7.04
N ASP A 31 -39.00 -7.57 6.66
CA ASP A 31 -38.34 -6.27 6.61
C ASP A 31 -37.85 -5.83 7.98
N GLU A 32 -36.61 -5.35 8.07
CA GLU A 32 -36.21 -4.33 9.05
C GLU A 32 -34.86 -3.75 8.59
N SER A 33 -34.84 -2.45 8.38
CA SER A 33 -33.68 -1.65 8.03
C SER A 33 -32.58 -1.76 9.11
N GLY A 34 -31.60 -2.63 8.87
CA GLY A 34 -30.40 -2.75 9.69
C GLY A 34 -29.45 -1.57 9.44
N ASN A 35 -29.61 -0.52 10.24
CA ASN A 35 -28.69 0.59 10.44
C ASN A 35 -27.24 0.08 10.63
N TRP A 36 -26.40 0.22 9.60
CA TRP A 36 -24.97 -0.06 9.68
C TRP A 36 -24.34 1.01 10.57
N LYS A 37 -24.16 0.68 11.84
CA LYS A 37 -23.36 1.50 12.75
C LYS A 37 -21.94 1.53 12.21
N SER A 38 -21.48 2.72 11.82
CA SER A 38 -20.06 3.01 11.72
C SER A 38 -19.48 2.79 13.11
N ASP A 39 -18.65 1.75 13.27
CA ASP A 39 -17.82 1.60 14.45
C ASP A 39 -16.78 2.74 14.43
N GLU A 40 -17.07 3.76 15.23
CA GLU A 40 -16.12 4.76 15.69
C GLU A 40 -15.14 4.06 16.64
N GLU A 41 -14.09 3.49 16.06
CA GLU A 41 -12.98 2.91 16.83
C GLU A 41 -12.19 4.03 17.52
N GLU A 42 -12.17 3.90 18.85
CA GLU A 42 -11.61 4.73 19.91
C GLU A 42 -10.36 5.56 19.52
N ASP A 43 -10.48 6.88 19.73
CA ASP A 43 -9.39 7.85 19.65
C ASP A 43 -8.44 7.69 20.84
N GLU A 44 -7.56 6.69 20.76
CA GLU A 44 -6.45 6.54 21.69
C GLU A 44 -5.47 7.74 21.54
N ASN A 45 -5.70 8.79 22.35
CA ASN A 45 -4.78 9.87 22.75
C ASN A 45 -3.52 10.06 21.85
N LEU A 46 -3.76 10.47 20.60
CA LEU A 46 -2.71 10.79 19.63
C LEU A 46 -2.07 12.17 19.87
N ASP A 47 -2.68 13.00 20.71
CA ASP A 47 -2.20 14.36 21.02
C ASP A 47 -0.94 14.37 21.91
N ASP A 48 -0.74 13.34 22.73
CA ASP A 48 0.48 13.19 23.53
C ASP A 48 1.70 12.92 22.64
N VAL A 49 1.56 12.06 21.63
CA VAL A 49 2.62 11.76 20.64
C VAL A 49 2.94 13.00 19.79
N ARG A 50 1.92 13.80 19.46
CA ARG A 50 2.07 15.05 18.69
C ARG A 50 2.85 16.11 19.46
N SER A 51 2.68 16.17 20.77
CA SER A 51 3.33 17.18 21.63
C SER A 51 4.82 16.88 21.85
N GLU A 52 5.21 15.61 21.87
CA GLU A 52 6.62 15.17 21.84
C GLU A 52 7.23 15.47 20.45
N LEU A 53 6.47 15.23 19.37
CA LEU A 53 6.89 15.44 17.98
C LEU A 53 7.28 16.90 17.64
N LEU A 54 6.53 17.89 18.12
CA LEU A 54 6.83 19.30 17.83
C LEU A 54 8.14 19.78 18.47
N LYS A 55 8.63 19.10 19.51
CA LYS A 55 9.89 19.45 20.18
C LYS A 55 11.13 18.88 19.48
N GLU A 56 10.98 17.85 18.65
CA GLU A 56 12.09 17.19 17.95
C GLU A 56 12.16 17.51 16.44
N GLN A 57 11.19 18.23 15.90
CA GLN A 57 11.05 18.49 14.45
C GLN A 57 11.91 19.64 13.91
N GLU A 58 12.64 20.38 14.77
CA GLU A 58 13.42 21.53 14.34
C GLU A 58 14.85 21.21 13.88
N GLU A 59 15.39 20.03 14.19
CA GLU A 59 16.82 19.76 13.93
C GLU A 59 17.13 18.85 12.73
N ASP A 60 16.18 18.08 12.19
CA ASP A 60 16.51 17.03 11.21
C ASP A 60 15.75 17.11 9.87
N LYS A 61 15.18 18.22 9.41
CA LYS A 61 14.51 18.21 8.09
C LYS A 61 15.52 17.92 6.97
N ILE A 62 15.56 16.68 6.49
CA ILE A 62 16.34 16.26 5.31
C ILE A 62 15.63 16.83 4.07
N SER A 63 15.91 18.09 3.77
CA SER A 63 15.79 18.72 2.46
C SER A 63 17.23 19.07 2.07
N GLU A 64 17.79 18.67 0.94
CA GLU A 64 17.31 18.53 -0.43
C GLU A 64 18.10 17.36 -1.05
N GLU A 65 17.52 16.63 -2.01
CA GLU A 65 18.04 15.35 -2.54
C GLU A 65 17.88 14.15 -1.59
N TRP A 66 16.81 13.38 -1.79
CA TRP A 66 16.62 12.08 -1.16
C TRP A 66 17.89 11.25 -1.37
N ILE A 67 18.61 10.87 -0.31
CA ILE A 67 19.63 9.82 -0.41
C ILE A 67 18.87 8.51 -0.65
N ILE A 68 18.54 8.31 -1.93
CA ILE A 68 17.79 7.19 -2.48
C ILE A 68 18.67 5.97 -2.29
N GLY A 69 18.27 5.07 -1.40
CA GLY A 69 18.80 3.72 -1.42
C GLY A 69 18.65 3.19 -2.86
N LYS A 70 19.73 2.68 -3.45
CA LYS A 70 19.66 2.08 -4.77
C LYS A 70 18.96 0.72 -4.65
N TRP A 71 17.99 0.48 -5.52
CA TRP A 71 17.41 -0.85 -5.66
C TRP A 71 18.49 -1.81 -6.18
N ASP A 72 18.79 -2.86 -5.42
CA ASP A 72 19.81 -3.82 -5.82
C ASP A 72 19.16 -4.94 -6.66
N SER A 73 19.16 -4.76 -7.97
CA SER A 73 18.66 -5.79 -8.90
C SER A 73 19.59 -6.99 -9.04
N THR A 74 20.88 -6.85 -8.68
CA THR A 74 21.87 -7.93 -8.80
C THR A 74 21.72 -8.92 -7.64
N SER A 75 21.43 -8.41 -6.45
CA SER A 75 21.19 -9.21 -5.25
C SER A 75 19.87 -8.79 -4.60
N PRO A 76 18.71 -9.30 -5.07
CA PRO A 76 17.39 -8.92 -4.55
C PRO A 76 17.27 -9.10 -3.02
N ALA A 77 17.94 -10.11 -2.46
CA ALA A 77 17.98 -10.36 -1.02
C ALA A 77 18.48 -9.16 -0.19
N ASN A 78 19.32 -8.28 -0.77
CA ASN A 78 19.80 -7.07 -0.11
C ASN A 78 18.71 -6.00 0.05
N ASN A 79 17.56 -6.15 -0.62
CA ASN A 79 16.44 -5.23 -0.51
C ASN A 79 15.43 -5.63 0.58
N VAL A 80 15.60 -6.81 1.20
CA VAL A 80 14.77 -7.25 2.30
C VAL A 80 14.91 -6.29 3.49
N HIS A 81 13.80 -6.04 4.19
CA HIS A 81 13.65 -5.07 5.28
C HIS A 81 13.78 -3.59 4.91
N LYS A 82 14.09 -3.25 3.64
CA LYS A 82 14.07 -1.86 3.18
C LYS A 82 12.65 -1.31 3.16
N TRP A 83 12.55 -0.01 3.39
CA TRP A 83 11.31 0.74 3.27
C TRP A 83 11.17 1.27 1.86
N VAL A 84 9.96 1.18 1.30
CA VAL A 84 9.70 1.54 -0.09
C VAL A 84 8.38 2.29 -0.25
N LEU A 85 8.34 3.13 -1.27
CA LEU A 85 7.13 3.74 -1.80
C LEU A 85 6.75 3.00 -3.09
N ALA A 86 5.62 2.29 -3.07
CA ALA A 86 5.10 1.58 -4.24
C ALA A 86 3.91 2.33 -4.84
N SER A 87 3.77 2.29 -6.16
CA SER A 87 2.62 2.83 -6.88
C SER A 87 1.67 1.72 -7.31
N PHE A 88 0.38 1.97 -7.18
CA PHE A 88 -0.68 1.13 -7.72
C PHE A 88 -1.46 1.93 -8.74
N SER A 89 -1.49 1.42 -9.97
CA SER A 89 -2.26 2.03 -11.05
C SER A 89 -3.76 1.91 -10.75
N THR A 90 -4.44 3.05 -10.63
CA THR A 90 -5.91 3.09 -10.56
C THR A 90 -6.46 3.85 -11.76
N GLN A 91 -7.78 3.81 -11.96
CA GLN A 91 -8.44 4.33 -13.16
C GLN A 91 -8.19 5.83 -13.42
N ASN A 92 -7.95 6.62 -12.37
CA ASN A 92 -7.82 8.08 -12.49
C ASN A 92 -6.40 8.57 -12.18
N PHE A 93 -5.83 8.15 -11.05
CA PHE A 93 -4.51 8.57 -10.59
C PHE A 93 -3.76 7.41 -9.93
N PRO A 94 -2.43 7.34 -10.04
CA PRO A 94 -1.67 6.37 -9.28
C PRO A 94 -1.85 6.65 -7.79
N LYS A 95 -2.13 5.58 -7.03
CA LYS A 95 -2.13 5.63 -5.56
C LYS A 95 -0.77 5.17 -5.08
N PHE A 96 -0.24 5.84 -4.07
CA PHE A 96 1.06 5.49 -3.50
C PHE A 96 0.88 4.93 -2.11
N TYR A 97 1.65 3.91 -1.79
CA TYR A 97 1.63 3.24 -0.50
C TYR A 97 3.04 3.05 0.01
N VAL A 98 3.20 3.20 1.31
CA VAL A 98 4.47 2.98 2.00
C VAL A 98 4.44 1.60 2.62
N GLY A 99 5.55 0.87 2.49
CA GLY A 99 5.65 -0.47 3.06
C GLY A 99 7.08 -0.92 3.29
N GLN A 100 7.21 -2.07 3.94
CA GLN A 100 8.48 -2.74 4.19
C GLN A 100 8.58 -4.00 3.33
N VAL A 101 9.73 -4.20 2.70
CA VAL A 101 10.00 -5.40 1.92
C VAL A 101 10.17 -6.60 2.85
N LEU A 102 9.35 -7.64 2.65
CA LEU A 102 9.47 -8.91 3.35
C LEU A 102 10.35 -9.89 2.56
N GLU A 103 10.14 -9.95 1.24
CA GLU A 103 10.86 -10.83 0.33
C GLU A 103 11.09 -10.11 -0.98
N ALA A 104 12.24 -10.33 -1.61
CA ALA A 104 12.59 -9.73 -2.88
C ALA A 104 13.20 -10.79 -3.82
N SER A 105 12.64 -10.86 -5.03
CA SER A 105 13.10 -11.69 -6.14
C SER A 105 13.50 -10.81 -7.32
N CYS A 106 13.96 -11.42 -8.42
CA CYS A 106 14.40 -10.67 -9.61
C CYS A 106 13.28 -9.82 -10.24
N ASP A 107 12.03 -10.28 -10.21
CA ASP A 107 10.91 -9.61 -10.90
C ASP A 107 9.77 -9.17 -9.97
N GLN A 108 9.72 -9.74 -8.76
CA GLN A 108 8.63 -9.56 -7.81
C GLN A 108 9.15 -9.29 -6.39
N VAL A 109 8.39 -8.49 -5.66
CA VAL A 109 8.69 -8.07 -4.28
C VAL A 109 7.45 -8.22 -3.45
N THR A 110 7.56 -8.94 -2.33
CA THR A 110 6.51 -9.04 -1.33
C THR A 110 6.69 -7.89 -0.35
N ILE A 111 5.70 -6.99 -0.25
CA ILE A 111 5.74 -5.81 0.61
C ILE A 111 4.59 -5.88 1.61
N LYS A 112 4.90 -5.58 2.87
CA LYS A 112 3.90 -5.32 3.92
C LYS A 112 3.64 -3.81 3.99
N PHE A 113 2.42 -3.40 3.73
CA PHE A 113 2.00 -2.01 3.62
C PHE A 113 1.51 -1.43 4.95
N LEU A 114 1.77 -0.14 5.11
CA LEU A 114 1.30 0.69 6.21
C LEU A 114 0.04 1.46 5.81
N ARG A 115 -0.74 1.87 6.80
CA ARG A 115 -1.85 2.82 6.63
C ARG A 115 -1.43 4.21 7.07
N LYS A 116 -1.76 5.22 6.27
CA LYS A 116 -1.53 6.62 6.65
C LYS A 116 -2.60 7.09 7.64
N LYS A 117 -2.19 7.60 8.80
CA LYS A 117 -3.05 8.22 9.82
C LYS A 117 -2.51 9.61 10.16
N ARG A 118 -3.10 10.66 9.60
CA ARG A 118 -2.60 12.06 9.67
C ARG A 118 -1.15 12.14 9.15
N ASP A 119 -0.19 12.41 10.04
CA ASP A 119 1.24 12.58 9.72
C ASP A 119 2.10 11.35 10.07
N ILE A 120 1.48 10.29 10.58
CA ILE A 120 2.15 9.04 10.94
C ILE A 120 1.61 7.88 10.12
N PHE A 121 2.39 6.80 10.07
CA PHE A 121 2.01 5.54 9.48
C PHE A 121 1.85 4.48 10.56
N VAL A 122 0.91 3.56 10.40
CA VAL A 122 0.65 2.49 11.37
C VAL A 122 0.47 1.17 10.64
N TRP A 123 0.86 0.08 11.30
CA TRP A 123 0.49 -1.25 10.82
C TRP A 123 -1.02 -1.44 10.94
N PRO A 124 -1.71 -1.89 9.88
CA PRO A 124 -3.12 -2.24 9.98
C PRO A 124 -3.31 -3.46 10.90
N VAL A 125 -4.50 -3.55 11.53
CA VAL A 125 -4.89 -4.68 12.40
C VAL A 125 -4.82 -6.01 11.65
N ILE A 126 -5.27 -6.00 10.39
CA ILE A 126 -5.10 -7.11 9.45
C ILE A 126 -3.90 -6.77 8.56
N GLU A 127 -2.90 -7.65 8.52
CA GLU A 127 -1.71 -7.42 7.72
C GLU A 127 -2.06 -7.20 6.24
N ASP A 128 -1.60 -6.08 5.70
CA ASP A 128 -1.75 -5.74 4.29
C ASP A 128 -0.47 -6.12 3.56
N VAL A 129 -0.44 -7.32 2.98
CA VAL A 129 0.73 -7.86 2.28
C VAL A 129 0.37 -8.08 0.81
N CYS A 130 1.19 -7.57 -0.10
CA CYS A 130 0.98 -7.74 -1.52
C CYS A 130 2.30 -7.92 -2.27
N GLN A 131 2.23 -8.69 -3.36
CA GLN A 131 3.33 -8.85 -4.31
C GLN A 131 3.22 -7.79 -5.40
N VAL A 132 4.30 -7.03 -5.59
CA VAL A 132 4.40 -5.99 -6.62
C VAL A 132 5.58 -6.28 -7.55
N ARG A 133 5.60 -5.67 -8.74
CA ARG A 133 6.75 -5.76 -9.63
C ARG A 133 7.80 -4.73 -9.22
N ASN A 134 9.06 -4.99 -9.53
CA ASN A 134 10.16 -4.03 -9.27
C ASN A 134 9.89 -2.67 -9.90
N GLU A 135 9.25 -2.64 -11.07
CA GLU A 135 8.88 -1.42 -11.81
C GLU A 135 7.88 -0.54 -11.04
N ASP A 136 7.06 -1.15 -10.18
CA ASP A 136 6.03 -0.45 -9.42
C ASP A 136 6.61 0.19 -8.14
N ILE A 137 7.88 -0.11 -7.80
CA ILE A 137 8.62 0.52 -6.71
C ILE A 137 9.20 1.85 -7.19
N ILE A 138 8.65 2.94 -6.66
CA ILE A 138 9.00 4.30 -7.08
C ILE A 138 10.27 4.75 -6.39
N ARG A 139 10.40 4.49 -5.08
CA ARG A 139 11.56 4.91 -4.27
C ARG A 139 11.80 3.98 -3.10
N ILE A 140 13.08 3.91 -2.69
CA ILE A 140 13.47 3.42 -1.37
C ILE A 140 13.47 4.61 -0.41
N LEU A 141 12.85 4.40 0.75
CA LEU A 141 12.71 5.36 1.82
C LEU A 141 13.85 5.19 2.85
N PRO A 142 14.24 6.27 3.55
CA PRO A 142 15.15 6.13 4.68
C PRO A 142 14.51 5.34 5.80
N GLN A 143 15.33 4.90 6.75
CA GLN A 143 14.84 4.27 7.97
C GLN A 143 13.93 5.26 8.73
N PRO A 144 12.68 4.86 9.06
CA PRO A 144 11.78 5.71 9.80
C PRO A 144 12.13 5.76 11.30
N LYS A 145 11.65 6.80 11.97
CA LYS A 145 11.57 6.86 13.43
C LYS A 145 10.33 6.07 13.87
N VAL A 146 10.49 5.12 14.79
CA VAL A 146 9.37 4.38 15.40
C VAL A 146 8.98 5.12 16.67
N LEU A 147 7.75 5.64 16.68
CA LEU A 147 7.13 6.37 17.77
C LEU A 147 6.53 5.40 18.80
N ARG A 148 6.09 5.95 19.94
CA ARG A 148 5.31 5.21 20.94
C ARG A 148 4.04 4.64 20.29
N ARG A 149 3.59 3.48 20.79
CA ARG A 149 2.40 2.75 20.29
C ARG A 149 2.49 2.26 18.83
N GLY A 150 3.71 2.10 18.29
CA GLY A 150 3.91 1.51 16.96
C GLY A 150 3.63 2.47 15.79
N GLY A 151 3.53 3.77 16.06
CA GLY A 151 3.54 4.79 15.00
C GLY A 151 4.89 4.81 14.29
N ILE A 152 4.88 5.02 12.99
CA ILE A 152 6.06 5.05 12.13
C ILE A 152 6.08 6.38 11.40
N GLN A 153 7.18 7.10 11.48
CA GLN A 153 7.34 8.40 10.85
C GLN A 153 8.58 8.44 9.99
N PHE A 154 8.40 8.89 8.75
CA PHE A 154 9.50 9.11 7.83
C PHE A 154 9.86 10.59 7.83
N ASN A 155 11.15 10.87 7.93
CA ASN A 155 11.69 12.22 7.89
C ASN A 155 11.91 12.68 6.44
N VAL A 156 10.87 12.54 5.61
CA VAL A 156 10.86 12.93 4.20
C VAL A 156 9.55 13.59 3.85
N SER A 157 9.60 14.56 2.94
CA SER A 157 8.39 15.17 2.40
C SER A 157 7.80 14.30 1.29
N PHE A 158 6.55 13.90 1.46
CA PHE A 158 5.77 13.19 0.44
C PHE A 158 4.94 14.13 -0.44
N ALA A 159 5.25 15.43 -0.46
CA ALA A 159 4.55 16.40 -1.27
C ALA A 159 4.53 15.97 -2.75
N GLY A 160 3.33 15.96 -3.37
CA GLY A 160 3.12 15.52 -4.75
C GLY A 160 2.78 14.03 -4.91
N PHE A 161 2.87 13.22 -3.85
CA PHE A 161 2.38 11.83 -3.85
C PHE A 161 1.04 11.74 -3.13
N ASN A 162 0.05 11.13 -3.80
CA ASN A 162 -1.23 10.82 -3.18
C ASN A 162 -1.11 9.52 -2.35
N ILE A 163 -0.63 9.66 -1.12
CA ILE A 163 -0.36 8.55 -0.20
C ILE A 163 -1.60 8.19 0.62
N TYR A 164 -1.92 6.89 0.63
CA TYR A 164 -3.04 6.29 1.36
C TYR A 164 -2.57 5.36 2.49
#